data_AF-A0A2G5VEA9-F1
#
_entry.id   AF-A0A2G5VEA9-F1
#
_cell.length_a   1.000
_cell.length_b   1.000
_cell.length_c   1.000
_cell.angle_alpha   90.00
_cell.angle_beta   90.00
_cell.angle_gamma   90.00
#
_symmetry.space_group_name_H-M   'P 1'
#
loop_
_entity.id
_entity.type
_entity.pdbx_description
1 polymer ?
#
loop_
_entity_poly.entity_id
_entity_poly.type
_entity_poly.pdbx_seq_one_letter_code
_entity_poly.pdbx_strand_id
1 'polypeptide(L)'
;MSTVPSADNELSYDSLKSVLQQLEPNFRFQLALRLPTIRSTEKAVPLHISKLSFLDSGFHLNDAEYRLGVIRQAREGPTPSSIELKNQKGGVEFDIDRFGLKDHAKQVEITSKMMRRTA
;
A
#
# COMPACT_ATOMS: atom_id res chain seq x y z
N MET A 1 32.04 -0.88 -22.89
CA MET A 1 31.13 -1.35 -23.94
C MET A 1 29.93 -0.42 -23.94
N SER A 2 29.75 0.36 -25.01
CA SER A 2 28.68 1.36 -25.15
C SER A 2 27.43 0.68 -25.71
N THR A 3 26.36 0.57 -24.94
CA THR A 3 25.05 0.17 -25.48
C THR A 3 24.37 1.41 -26.02
N VAL A 4 24.35 1.54 -27.34
CA VAL A 4 23.51 2.48 -28.09
C VAL A 4 22.04 2.20 -27.72
N PRO A 5 21.20 3.20 -27.44
CA PRO A 5 19.77 2.97 -27.29
C PRO A 5 19.21 2.63 -28.68
N SER A 6 18.73 1.39 -28.87
CA SER A 6 18.01 1.02 -30.09
C SER A 6 16.66 1.72 -30.10
N ALA A 7 16.34 2.43 -31.19
CA ALA A 7 15.07 3.12 -31.42
C ALA A 7 13.85 2.19 -31.29
N ASP A 8 14.05 0.87 -31.37
CA ASP A 8 13.01 -0.14 -31.17
C ASP A 8 12.41 -0.14 -29.75
N ASN A 9 13.15 0.38 -28.75
CA ASN A 9 12.69 0.43 -27.36
C ASN A 9 12.00 1.76 -26.98
N GLU A 10 12.27 2.86 -27.70
CA GLU A 10 11.68 4.17 -27.38
C GLU A 10 10.17 4.16 -27.64
N LEU A 11 9.76 3.66 -28.80
CA LEU A 11 8.34 3.52 -29.14
C LEU A 11 7.62 2.56 -28.19
N SER A 12 8.30 1.51 -27.70
CA SER A 12 7.72 0.56 -26.73
C SER A 12 7.50 1.22 -25.36
N TYR A 13 8.46 2.03 -24.90
CA TYR A 13 8.35 2.76 -23.64
C TYR A 13 7.23 3.81 -23.67
N ASP A 14 7.18 4.63 -24.72
CA ASP A 14 6.14 5.66 -24.87
C ASP A 14 4.74 5.07 -25.08
N SER A 15 4.66 3.94 -25.80
CA SER A 15 3.40 3.18 -25.94
C SER A 15 2.93 2.66 -24.59
N LEU A 16 3.81 2.03 -23.81
CA LEU A 16 3.50 1.55 -22.47
C LEU A 16 3.06 2.69 -21.55
N LYS A 17 3.75 3.84 -21.61
CA LYS A 17 3.41 5.06 -20.87
C LYS A 17 1.99 5.51 -21.19
N SER A 18 1.66 5.59 -22.48
CA SER A 18 0.35 6.03 -22.97
C SER A 18 -0.77 5.09 -22.54
N VAL A 19 -0.54 3.77 -22.61
CA VAL A 19 -1.50 2.77 -22.12
C VAL A 19 -1.72 2.93 -20.62
N LEU A 20 -0.64 3.02 -19.83
CA LEU A 20 -0.74 3.17 -18.37
C LEU A 20 -1.45 4.46 -17.95
N GLN A 21 -1.39 5.54 -18.73
CA GLN A 21 -2.13 6.78 -18.46
C GLN A 21 -3.65 6.61 -18.54
N GLN A 22 -4.13 5.74 -19.42
CA GLN A 22 -5.56 5.53 -19.65
C GLN A 22 -6.18 4.51 -18.68
N LEU A 23 -5.35 3.77 -17.94
CA LEU A 23 -5.81 2.73 -17.02
C LEU A 23 -6.23 3.32 -15.68
N GLU A 24 -7.30 2.74 -15.13
CA GLU A 24 -7.78 3.06 -13.78
C GLU A 24 -6.69 2.78 -12.73
N PRO A 25 -6.51 3.67 -11.72
CA PRO A 25 -5.45 3.55 -10.72
C PRO A 25 -5.30 2.19 -10.03
N ASN A 26 -6.40 1.61 -9.55
CA ASN A 26 -6.37 0.34 -8.83
C ASN A 26 -5.94 -0.80 -9.76
N PHE A 27 -6.38 -0.77 -11.02
CA PHE A 27 -5.92 -1.72 -12.04
C PHE A 27 -4.40 -1.61 -12.30
N ARG A 28 -3.87 -0.38 -12.38
CA ARG A 28 -2.42 -0.17 -12.55
C ARG A 28 -1.61 -0.77 -11.40
N PHE A 29 -2.08 -0.63 -10.17
CA PHE A 29 -1.40 -1.20 -9.00
C PHE A 29 -1.37 -2.74 -9.07
N GLN A 30 -2.49 -3.37 -9.44
CA GLN A 30 -2.53 -4.83 -9.62
C GLN A 30 -1.61 -5.28 -10.76
N LEU A 31 -1.56 -4.52 -11.86
CA LEU A 31 -0.70 -4.81 -12.99
C LEU A 31 0.78 -4.73 -12.61
N ALA A 32 1.20 -3.66 -11.92
CA ALA A 32 2.57 -3.47 -11.46
C ALA A 32 3.00 -4.50 -10.39
N LEU A 33 2.05 -5.01 -9.59
CA LEU A 33 2.30 -6.10 -8.65
C LEU A 33 2.59 -7.42 -9.37
N ARG A 34 1.89 -7.71 -10.47
CA ARG A 34 2.04 -8.95 -11.24
C ARG A 34 3.20 -8.89 -12.24
N LEU A 35 3.53 -7.70 -12.74
CA LEU A 35 4.54 -7.46 -13.75
C LEU A 35 5.60 -6.48 -13.22
N PRO A 36 6.62 -6.97 -12.50
CA PRO A 36 7.65 -6.09 -11.93
C PRO A 36 8.41 -5.25 -12.95
N THR A 37 8.51 -5.73 -14.20
CA THR A 37 9.21 -5.07 -15.31
C THR A 37 8.60 -3.73 -15.71
N ILE A 38 7.30 -3.53 -15.49
CA ILE A 38 6.62 -2.27 -15.86
C ILE A 38 6.55 -1.27 -14.70
N ARG A 39 6.97 -1.65 -13.48
CA ARG A 39 6.78 -0.84 -12.27
C ARG A 39 7.51 0.50 -12.32
N SER A 40 8.66 0.56 -12.99
CA SER A 40 9.41 1.81 -13.20
C SER A 40 8.61 2.77 -14.08
N THR A 41 8.07 2.29 -15.19
CA THR A 41 7.24 3.09 -16.11
C THR A 41 5.92 3.49 -15.45
N GLU A 42 5.25 2.57 -14.75
CA GLU A 42 4.01 2.85 -14.02
C GLU A 42 4.19 4.00 -13.01
N LYS A 43 5.28 3.98 -12.23
CA LYS A 43 5.59 5.06 -11.28
C LYS A 43 5.95 6.39 -11.93
N ALA A 44 6.47 6.38 -13.16
CA ALA A 44 6.81 7.59 -13.91
C ALA A 44 5.57 8.24 -14.56
N VAL A 45 4.47 7.50 -14.67
CA VAL A 45 3.23 7.98 -15.26
C VAL A 45 2.35 8.62 -14.19
N PRO A 46 1.83 9.85 -14.41
CA PRO A 46 0.88 10.48 -13.49
C PRO A 46 -0.33 9.58 -13.18
N LEU A 47 -0.78 9.61 -11.94
CA LEU A 47 -1.93 8.85 -11.48
C LEU A 47 -3.13 9.81 -11.31
N HIS A 48 -4.21 9.58 -12.03
CA HIS A 48 -5.43 10.38 -11.92
C HIS A 48 -6.38 9.76 -10.88
N ILE A 49 -6.53 10.43 -9.75
CA ILE A 49 -7.34 9.98 -8.62
C ILE A 49 -8.58 10.87 -8.51
N SER A 50 -9.77 10.26 -8.55
CA SER A 50 -11.03 10.99 -8.41
C SER A 50 -11.36 11.29 -6.95
N LYS A 51 -11.10 10.32 -6.05
CA LYS A 51 -11.35 10.47 -4.61
C LYS A 51 -10.25 9.78 -3.82
N LEU A 52 -9.71 10.48 -2.82
CA LEU A 52 -8.78 9.95 -1.84
C LEU A 52 -9.21 10.38 -0.45
N SER A 53 -9.38 9.42 0.46
CA SER A 53 -9.64 9.70 1.88
C SER A 53 -8.88 8.73 2.76
N PHE A 54 -8.31 9.24 3.84
CA PHE A 54 -7.50 8.44 4.76
C PHE A 54 -8.34 7.87 5.91
N LEU A 55 -7.94 6.69 6.39
CA LEU A 55 -8.43 6.01 7.57
C LEU A 55 -7.27 5.85 8.56
N ASP A 56 -7.55 5.55 9.82
CA ASP A 56 -6.51 5.31 10.83
C ASP A 56 -5.53 4.19 10.42
N SER A 57 -6.03 3.18 9.72
CA SER A 57 -5.31 1.97 9.32
C SER A 57 -5.21 1.81 7.79
N GLY A 58 -5.46 2.86 7.00
CA GLY A 58 -5.57 2.70 5.55
C GLY A 58 -6.05 3.92 4.79
N PHE A 59 -6.62 3.70 3.61
CA PHE A 59 -7.22 4.74 2.79
C PHE A 59 -8.23 4.17 1.79
N HIS A 60 -9.16 5.01 1.36
CA HIS A 60 -9.99 4.75 0.19
C HIS A 60 -9.41 5.49 -1.02
N LEU A 61 -9.29 4.78 -2.13
CA LEU A 61 -8.86 5.30 -3.41
C LEU A 61 -9.94 5.00 -4.46
N ASN A 62 -10.60 6.05 -4.94
CA ASN A 62 -11.82 5.94 -5.73
C ASN A 62 -12.85 5.07 -4.98
N ASP A 63 -13.21 3.92 -5.57
CA ASP A 63 -14.17 2.96 -5.02
C ASP A 63 -13.49 1.76 -4.34
N ALA A 64 -12.16 1.78 -4.18
CA ALA A 64 -11.39 0.72 -3.55
C ALA A 64 -10.90 1.13 -2.16
N GLU A 65 -10.97 0.20 -1.21
CA GLU A 65 -10.44 0.36 0.15
C GLU A 65 -9.12 -0.42 0.30
N TYR A 66 -8.08 0.29 0.73
CA TYR A 66 -6.77 -0.26 1.06
C TYR A 66 -6.59 -0.23 2.57
N ARG A 67 -6.40 -1.40 3.18
CA ARG A 67 -6.22 -1.55 4.62
C ARG A 67 -4.86 -2.15 4.94
N LEU A 68 -4.24 -1.63 6.00
CA LEU A 68 -3.04 -2.16 6.62
C LEU A 68 -3.46 -3.00 7.83
N GLY A 69 -3.13 -4.29 7.78
CA GLY A 69 -3.40 -5.22 8.88
C GLY A 69 -2.15 -5.94 9.35
N VAL A 70 -2.09 -6.20 10.65
CA VAL A 70 -1.03 -6.95 11.31
C VAL A 70 -1.45 -8.42 11.40
N ILE A 71 -0.73 -9.26 10.66
CA ILE A 71 -0.83 -10.72 10.74
C ILE A 71 -0.03 -11.20 11.95
N ARG A 72 -0.65 -11.97 12.82
CA ARG A 72 -0.04 -12.44 14.07
C ARG A 72 0.22 -13.93 14.01
N GLN A 73 1.43 -14.35 14.36
CA GLN A 73 1.81 -15.75 14.44
C GLN A 73 2.38 -16.04 15.82
N ALA A 74 2.01 -17.17 16.41
CA ALA A 74 2.60 -17.61 17.67
C ALA A 74 4.11 -17.86 17.47
N ARG A 75 4.92 -17.37 18.41
CA ARG A 75 6.37 -17.60 18.39
C ARG A 75 6.70 -19.08 18.55
N GLU A 76 5.93 -19.77 19.39
CA GLU A 76 6.08 -21.18 19.71
C GLU A 76 4.71 -21.86 19.63
N GLY A 77 4.67 -23.04 19.01
CA GLY A 77 3.44 -23.80 18.83
C GLY A 77 2.48 -23.26 17.76
N PRO A 78 1.29 -23.87 17.64
CA PRO A 78 0.27 -23.43 16.69
C PRO A 78 -0.30 -22.07 17.07
N THR A 79 -0.66 -21.27 16.07
CA THR A 79 -1.32 -19.99 16.30
C THR A 79 -2.74 -20.24 16.81
N PRO A 80 -3.18 -19.59 17.90
CA PRO A 80 -4.54 -19.76 18.40
C PRO A 80 -5.58 -19.50 17.30
N SER A 81 -6.62 -20.34 17.20
CA SER A 81 -7.61 -20.27 16.12
C SER A 81 -8.31 -18.91 16.02
N SER A 82 -8.47 -18.19 17.15
CA SER A 82 -9.02 -16.84 17.17
C SER A 82 -8.13 -15.80 16.47
N ILE A 83 -6.81 -16.02 16.45
CA ILE A 83 -5.84 -15.20 15.74
C ILE A 83 -5.83 -15.58 14.26
N GLU A 84 -5.84 -16.88 13.93
CA GLU A 84 -5.89 -17.36 12.55
C GLU A 84 -7.11 -16.84 11.81
N LEU A 85 -8.29 -16.87 12.45
CA LEU A 85 -9.52 -16.32 11.88
C LEU A 85 -9.41 -14.81 11.59
N LYS A 86 -8.69 -14.05 12.42
CA LYS A 86 -8.42 -12.63 12.17
C LYS A 86 -7.44 -12.45 11.02
N ASN A 87 -6.37 -13.25 10.96
CA ASN A 87 -5.39 -13.21 9.87
C ASN A 87 -6.02 -13.51 8.51
N GLN A 88 -6.96 -14.46 8.43
CA GLN A 88 -7.71 -14.76 7.20
C GLN A 88 -8.55 -13.57 6.70
N LYS A 89 -8.90 -12.63 7.59
CA LYS A 89 -9.60 -11.39 7.27
C LYS A 89 -8.66 -10.19 7.06
N GLY A 90 -7.35 -10.43 6.94
CA GLY A 90 -6.33 -9.40 6.77
C GLY A 90 -5.63 -8.98 8.06
N GLY A 91 -5.93 -9.59 9.21
CA GLY A 91 -5.26 -9.32 10.48
C GLY A 91 -5.99 -8.30 11.35
N VAL A 92 -5.24 -7.58 12.19
CA VAL A 92 -5.76 -6.50 13.04
C VAL A 92 -5.19 -5.15 12.62
N GLU A 93 -6.00 -4.11 12.73
CA GLU A 93 -5.70 -2.77 12.22
C GLU A 93 -5.03 -1.86 13.27
N PHE A 94 -4.31 -2.44 14.22
CA PHE A 94 -3.58 -1.72 15.26
C PHE A 94 -2.24 -2.37 15.51
N ASP A 95 -1.28 -1.54 15.94
CA ASP A 95 0.03 -2.03 16.37
C ASP A 95 -0.11 -2.95 17.57
N ILE A 96 0.83 -3.88 17.67
CA ILE A 96 0.92 -4.81 18.78
C ILE A 96 2.23 -4.61 19.53
N ASP A 97 2.17 -4.75 20.84
CA ASP A 97 3.35 -4.70 21.70
C ASP A 97 4.12 -6.04 21.68
N ARG A 98 5.21 -6.08 22.43
CA ARG A 98 6.05 -7.29 22.62
C ARG A 98 5.32 -8.49 23.23
N PHE A 99 4.13 -8.28 23.81
CA PHE A 99 3.29 -9.32 24.40
C PHE A 99 2.14 -9.74 23.48
N GLY A 100 2.03 -9.14 22.28
CA GLY A 100 0.97 -9.43 21.32
C GLY A 100 -0.36 -8.75 21.64
N LEU A 101 -0.36 -7.79 22.56
CA LEU A 101 -1.53 -6.98 22.92
C LEU A 101 -1.53 -5.67 22.12
N LYS A 102 -2.68 -4.99 22.07
CA LYS A 102 -2.79 -3.70 21.38
C LYS A 102 -1.83 -2.70 22.02
N ASP A 103 -0.96 -2.11 21.21
CA ASP A 103 -0.10 -1.03 21.65
C ASP A 103 -0.90 0.27 21.70
N HIS A 104 -0.99 0.85 22.90
CA HIS A 104 -1.69 2.10 23.15
C HIS A 104 -0.77 3.33 23.11
N ALA A 105 0.55 3.13 22.99
CA ALA A 105 1.54 4.20 23.12
C ALA A 105 1.44 5.28 22.03
N LYS A 106 0.97 4.93 20.83
CA LYS A 106 0.88 5.89 19.70
C LYS A 106 -0.29 6.87 19.79
N GLN A 107 -1.32 6.57 20.58
CA GLN A 107 -2.51 7.43 20.66
C GLN A 107 -2.24 8.74 21.41
N VAL A 108 -1.27 8.75 22.33
CA VAL A 108 -0.93 9.93 23.13
C VAL A 108 -0.14 10.97 22.31
N GLU A 109 0.67 10.54 21.35
CA GLU A 109 1.59 11.44 20.64
C GLU A 109 0.88 12.29 19.58
N ILE A 110 -0.10 11.73 18.85
CA ILE A 110 -0.85 12.44 17.81
C ILE A 110 -1.74 13.53 18.43
N THR A 111 -2.48 13.20 19.49
CA THR A 111 -3.35 14.17 20.19
C THR A 111 -2.53 15.30 20.81
N SER A 112 -1.37 14.99 21.38
CA SER A 112 -0.45 16.00 21.94
C SER A 112 0.12 16.94 20.88
N LYS A 113 0.41 16.43 19.67
CA LYS A 113 0.97 17.22 18.56
C LYS A 113 -0.09 18.07 17.86
N MET A 114 -1.35 17.64 17.87
CA MET A 114 -2.49 18.40 17.34
C MET A 114 -2.85 19.57 18.26
N MET A 115 -2.86 19.37 19.59
CA MET A 115 -3.13 20.45 20.55
C MET A 115 -2.03 21.52 20.62
N ARG A 116 -0.77 21.18 20.29
CA ARG A 116 0.34 22.14 20.26
C ARG A 116 0.38 23.03 19.02
N ARG A 117 -0.47 22.79 18.01
CA ARG A 117 -0.53 23.57 16.77
C ARG A 117 -1.63 24.62 16.75
N THR A 118 -2.34 24.83 17.86
CA THR A 118 -3.47 25.79 17.96
C THR A 118 -3.21 26.91 18.98
N ALA A 119 -1.95 27.25 19.24
CA ALA A 119 -1.57 28.39 20.08
C ALA A 119 -0.66 29.34 19.29
#